data_AF-A0A9X2E824-F1
#
_entry.id   AF-A0A9X2E824-F1
#
_cell.length_a   1.000
_cell.length_b   1.000
_cell.length_c   1.000
_cell.angle_alpha   90.00
_cell.angle_beta   90.00
_cell.angle_gamma   90.00
#
_symmetry.space_group_name_H-M   'P 1'
#
loop_
_entity.id
_entity.type
_entity.pdbx_description
1 polymer ?
#
loop_
_entity_poly.entity_id
_entity_poly.type
_entity_poly.pdbx_seq_one_letter_code
_entity_poly.pdbx_strand_id
1 'polypeptide(L)'
;MTTKPWVRRAEPSEAEEVARAFAAASVDEVVTAWILADQPDFAAAYREEYVPEMIATALRDDEVWIAGADDEIWTISVWQKVVGPDRLAADLQRARALFDSAPVQPARRLLALTNVMAETHPAEFPHSYLQVIVTLPQHRGAGGGAAIVTERAKAAADAGRPAYLEASTERSARLYARCGFTHTGALIHLPEGGPILRPMWCRG
;
A
#
# COMPACT_ATOMS: atom_id res chain seq x y z
N MET A 1 11.14 -13.15 -24.79
CA MET A 1 11.49 -13.64 -23.45
C MET A 1 11.26 -12.47 -22.50
N THR A 2 10.30 -12.56 -21.58
CA THR A 2 10.11 -11.51 -20.58
C THR A 2 11.21 -11.64 -19.54
N THR A 3 12.08 -10.64 -19.46
CA THR A 3 13.14 -10.56 -18.46
C THR A 3 12.51 -10.56 -17.07
N LYS A 4 13.02 -11.39 -16.15
CA LYS A 4 12.58 -11.37 -14.75
C LYS A 4 12.96 -10.02 -14.14
N PRO A 5 12.04 -9.29 -13.49
CA PRO A 5 12.38 -8.01 -12.88
C PRO A 5 13.38 -8.21 -11.74
N TRP A 6 14.31 -7.27 -11.59
CA TRP A 6 15.09 -7.14 -10.36
C TRP A 6 14.18 -6.66 -9.23
N VAL A 7 14.56 -6.97 -7.99
CA VAL A 7 13.88 -6.52 -6.76
C VAL A 7 14.96 -6.03 -5.81
N ARG A 8 14.76 -4.86 -5.21
CA ARG A 8 15.65 -4.33 -4.17
C ARG A 8 14.92 -3.36 -3.25
N ARG A 9 15.53 -3.09 -2.10
CA ARG A 9 15.11 -1.99 -1.23
C ARG A 9 15.54 -0.66 -1.87
N ALA A 10 14.66 0.33 -1.81
CA ALA A 10 14.98 1.70 -2.20
C ALA A 10 15.80 2.39 -1.09
N GLU A 11 16.71 3.27 -1.50
CA GLU A 11 17.55 4.06 -0.61
C GLU A 11 16.94 5.45 -0.34
N PRO A 12 17.24 6.09 0.81
CA PRO A 12 16.76 7.44 1.09
C PRO A 12 17.15 8.49 0.04
N SER A 13 18.27 8.30 -0.66
CA SER A 13 18.75 9.14 -1.76
C SER A 13 17.83 9.08 -3.00
N GLU A 14 17.00 8.04 -3.13
CA GLU A 14 16.11 7.82 -4.27
C GLU A 14 14.69 8.38 -4.03
N ALA A 15 14.47 9.11 -2.93
CA ALA A 15 13.15 9.54 -2.49
C ALA A 15 12.34 10.27 -3.57
N GLU A 16 12.96 11.21 -4.29
CA GLU A 16 12.28 11.94 -5.36
C GLU A 16 11.89 11.05 -6.54
N GLU A 17 12.76 10.13 -6.93
CA GLU A 17 12.53 9.22 -8.05
C GLU A 17 11.41 8.22 -7.72
N VAL A 18 11.49 7.61 -6.54
CA VAL A 18 10.47 6.68 -6.05
C VAL A 18 9.13 7.39 -5.88
N ALA A 19 9.11 8.63 -5.38
CA ALA A 19 7.88 9.42 -5.24
C ALA A 19 7.24 9.73 -6.61
N ARG A 20 8.04 10.13 -7.61
CA ARG A 20 7.53 10.34 -8.98
C ARG A 20 6.93 9.06 -9.55
N ALA A 21 7.63 7.94 -9.43
CA ALA A 21 7.14 6.66 -9.92
C ALA A 21 5.88 6.19 -9.17
N PHE A 22 5.83 6.37 -7.85
CA PHE A 22 4.66 6.07 -7.02
C PHE A 22 3.45 6.91 -7.43
N ALA A 23 3.61 8.23 -7.55
CA ALA A 23 2.53 9.14 -7.95
C ALA A 23 1.95 8.79 -9.33
N ALA A 24 2.81 8.41 -10.28
CA ALA A 24 2.37 7.96 -11.60
C ALA A 24 1.70 6.57 -11.56
N ALA A 25 2.10 5.70 -10.65
CA ALA A 25 1.58 4.34 -10.52
C ALA A 25 0.28 4.24 -9.69
N SER A 26 -0.01 5.23 -8.83
CA SER A 26 -1.15 5.18 -7.89
C SER A 26 -2.43 5.84 -8.41
N VAL A 27 -2.40 6.53 -9.56
CA VAL A 27 -3.53 7.32 -10.10
C VAL A 27 -4.84 6.54 -10.24
N ASP A 28 -4.75 5.25 -10.53
CA ASP A 28 -5.86 4.32 -10.73
C ASP A 28 -5.79 3.12 -9.77
N GLU A 29 -5.01 3.24 -8.69
CA GLU A 29 -5.20 2.39 -7.52
C GLU A 29 -6.60 2.66 -6.97
N VAL A 30 -7.39 1.61 -6.75
CA VAL A 30 -8.84 1.76 -6.59
C VAL A 30 -9.24 2.47 -5.29
N VAL A 31 -8.44 2.39 -4.23
CA VAL A 31 -8.69 3.12 -2.98
C VAL A 31 -8.29 4.59 -3.14
N THR A 32 -7.13 4.88 -3.74
CA THR A 32 -6.70 6.24 -4.09
C THR A 32 -7.71 6.92 -5.03
N ALA A 33 -8.10 6.25 -6.11
CA ALA A 33 -9.07 6.75 -7.06
C ALA A 33 -10.45 7.01 -6.41
N TRP A 34 -10.87 6.16 -5.47
CA TRP A 34 -12.10 6.37 -4.70
C TRP A 34 -12.00 7.59 -3.76
N ILE A 35 -10.88 7.76 -3.04
CA ILE A 35 -10.68 8.93 -2.17
C ILE A 35 -10.73 10.23 -2.98
N LEU A 36 -10.10 10.24 -4.15
CA LEU A 36 -9.87 11.43 -4.97
C LEU A 36 -10.96 11.67 -6.05
N ALA A 37 -11.95 10.79 -6.16
CA ALA A 37 -12.97 10.88 -7.21
C ALA A 37 -13.65 12.26 -7.20
N ASP A 38 -13.73 12.87 -8.38
CA ASP A 38 -14.32 14.20 -8.63
C ASP A 38 -13.63 15.37 -7.87
N GLN A 39 -12.34 15.22 -7.51
CA GLN A 39 -11.58 16.19 -6.72
C GLN A 39 -10.21 16.51 -7.36
N PRO A 40 -10.16 17.22 -8.49
CA PRO A 40 -8.93 17.41 -9.28
C PRO A 40 -7.84 18.17 -8.52
N ASP A 41 -8.20 19.22 -7.76
CA ASP A 41 -7.23 20.00 -6.98
C ASP A 41 -6.59 19.15 -5.86
N PHE A 42 -7.42 18.35 -5.18
CA PHE A 42 -6.93 17.43 -4.15
C PHE A 42 -6.08 16.32 -4.78
N ALA A 43 -6.43 15.84 -5.98
CA ALA A 43 -5.63 14.86 -6.71
C ALA A 43 -4.28 15.43 -7.19
N ALA A 44 -4.19 16.74 -7.47
CA ALA A 44 -2.92 17.42 -7.73
C ALA A 44 -2.07 17.50 -6.45
N ALA A 45 -2.63 18.03 -5.36
CA ALA A 45 -1.93 18.12 -4.06
C ALA A 45 -1.50 16.74 -3.53
N TYR A 46 -2.32 15.70 -3.74
CA TYR A 46 -1.94 14.33 -3.39
C TYR A 46 -0.66 13.89 -4.10
N ARG A 47 -0.54 14.17 -5.41
CA ARG A 47 0.63 13.76 -6.22
C ARG A 47 1.85 14.63 -5.95
N GLU A 48 1.66 15.93 -5.76
CA GLU A 48 2.73 16.92 -5.71
C GLU A 48 3.27 17.16 -4.29
N GLU A 49 2.44 16.95 -3.26
CA GLU A 49 2.80 17.24 -1.87
C GLU A 49 2.76 15.96 -1.01
N TYR A 50 1.62 15.27 -0.99
CA TYR A 50 1.42 14.14 -0.07
C TYR A 50 2.28 12.92 -0.42
N VAL A 51 2.33 12.50 -1.69
CA VAL A 51 3.11 11.32 -2.11
C VAL A 51 4.61 11.49 -1.81
N PRO A 52 5.27 12.64 -2.16
CA PRO A 52 6.66 12.88 -1.77
C PRO A 52 6.90 12.77 -0.26
N GLU A 53 6.05 13.39 0.56
CA GLU A 53 6.18 13.32 2.03
C GLU A 53 5.99 11.89 2.56
N MET A 54 4.98 11.18 2.04
CA MET A 54 4.68 9.80 2.41
C MET A 54 5.85 8.88 2.08
N ILE A 55 6.42 8.98 0.88
CA ILE A 55 7.57 8.16 0.46
C ILE A 55 8.84 8.51 1.26
N ALA A 56 9.13 9.80 1.47
CA ALA A 56 10.27 10.21 2.28
C ALA A 56 10.17 9.69 3.73
N THR A 57 8.97 9.71 4.31
CA THR A 57 8.69 9.13 5.63
C THR A 57 8.86 7.62 5.61
N ALA A 58 8.30 6.91 4.61
CA ALA A 58 8.41 5.47 4.49
C ALA A 58 9.86 4.99 4.29
N LEU A 59 10.69 5.73 3.56
CA LEU A 59 12.12 5.42 3.40
C LEU A 59 12.90 5.55 4.72
N ARG A 60 12.44 6.40 5.63
CA ARG A 60 13.04 6.62 6.95
C ARG A 60 12.61 5.57 7.97
N ASP A 61 11.30 5.31 8.02
CA ASP A 61 10.67 4.60 9.14
C ASP A 61 10.25 3.17 8.79
N ASP A 62 10.18 2.84 7.49
CA ASP A 62 9.61 1.60 6.97
C ASP A 62 10.54 0.95 5.91
N GLU A 63 10.02 -0.06 5.21
CA GLU A 63 10.69 -0.72 4.10
C GLU A 63 10.00 -0.39 2.78
N VAL A 64 10.66 0.43 1.95
CA VAL A 64 10.23 0.66 0.57
C VAL A 64 10.97 -0.29 -0.36
N TRP A 65 10.22 -1.15 -1.04
CA TRP A 65 10.74 -2.12 -2.01
C TRP A 65 10.31 -1.76 -3.41
N ILE A 66 11.26 -1.81 -4.34
CA ILE A 66 11.06 -1.49 -5.75
C ILE A 66 11.48 -2.66 -6.63
N ALA A 67 10.80 -2.79 -7.77
CA ALA A 67 11.13 -3.76 -8.80
C ALA A 67 11.07 -3.11 -10.18
N GLY A 68 11.89 -3.62 -11.09
CA GLY A 68 12.07 -3.05 -12.41
C GLY A 68 12.87 -3.94 -13.34
N ALA A 69 13.16 -3.45 -14.53
CA ALA A 69 14.22 -3.99 -15.38
C ALA A 69 15.03 -2.83 -15.96
N ASP A 70 16.27 -3.13 -16.34
CA ASP A 70 17.26 -2.12 -16.72
C ASP A 70 17.34 -1.06 -15.60
N ASP A 71 17.28 0.23 -15.95
CA ASP A 71 17.34 1.34 -15.00
C ASP A 71 15.95 1.92 -14.66
N GLU A 72 14.85 1.22 -14.96
CA GLU A 72 13.49 1.75 -14.76
C GLU A 72 12.76 1.08 -13.57
N ILE A 73 12.23 1.90 -12.66
CA ILE A 73 11.32 1.44 -11.59
C ILE A 73 9.94 1.15 -12.16
N TRP A 74 9.44 -0.08 -11.99
CA TRP A 74 8.10 -0.48 -12.45
C TRP A 74 7.06 -0.55 -11.34
N THR A 75 7.46 -1.11 -10.20
CA THR A 75 6.59 -1.40 -9.07
C THR A 75 7.22 -0.87 -7.79
N ILE A 76 6.40 -0.26 -6.94
CA ILE A 76 6.79 0.28 -5.64
C ILE A 76 5.86 -0.30 -4.59
N SER A 77 6.41 -0.70 -3.44
CA SER A 77 5.62 -1.12 -2.28
C SER A 77 6.18 -0.56 -0.98
N VAL A 78 5.29 -0.32 -0.02
CA VAL A 78 5.64 0.09 1.34
C VAL A 78 5.24 -1.03 2.30
N TRP A 79 6.24 -1.53 3.04
CA TRP A 79 6.09 -2.58 4.04
C TRP A 79 6.39 -2.04 5.43
N GLN A 80 5.48 -2.28 6.36
CA GLN A 80 5.56 -1.80 7.73
C GLN A 80 5.77 -2.95 8.70
N LYS A 81 6.56 -2.72 9.74
CA LYS A 81 6.64 -3.64 10.89
C LYS A 81 5.59 -3.24 11.93
N VAL A 82 4.49 -3.97 11.99
CA VAL A 82 3.45 -3.73 12.99
C VAL A 82 3.76 -4.54 14.25
N VAL A 83 3.89 -3.85 15.39
CA VAL A 83 4.18 -4.43 16.72
C VAL A 83 3.11 -4.13 17.75
N GLY A 84 2.10 -3.33 17.38
CA GLY A 84 1.01 -2.88 18.23
C GLY A 84 0.10 -1.89 17.47
N PRO A 85 -0.97 -1.40 18.12
CA PRO A 85 -2.01 -0.58 17.47
C PRO A 85 -1.62 0.89 17.28
N ASP A 86 -0.54 1.37 17.92
CA ASP A 86 -0.21 2.80 18.02
C ASP A 86 -0.11 3.50 16.67
N ARG A 87 0.46 2.84 15.65
CA ARG A 87 0.56 3.39 14.30
C ARG A 87 -0.82 3.61 13.68
N LEU A 88 -1.73 2.65 13.79
CA LEU A 88 -3.09 2.78 13.25
C LEU A 88 -3.89 3.86 13.99
N ALA A 89 -3.69 3.97 15.31
CA ALA A 89 -4.27 5.03 16.11
C ALA A 89 -3.75 6.42 15.68
N ALA A 90 -2.45 6.55 15.42
CA ALA A 90 -1.85 7.78 14.91
C ALA A 90 -2.35 8.13 13.50
N ASP A 91 -2.51 7.14 12.60
CA ASP A 91 -3.07 7.32 11.27
C ASP A 91 -4.51 7.85 11.33
N LEU A 92 -5.34 7.26 12.19
CA LEU A 92 -6.70 7.71 12.44
C LEU A 92 -6.75 9.14 13.00
N GLN A 93 -5.87 9.48 13.94
CA GLN A 93 -5.77 10.83 14.50
C GLN A 93 -5.38 11.86 13.42
N ARG A 94 -4.42 11.52 12.53
CA ARG A 94 -4.04 12.40 11.42
C ARG A 94 -5.18 12.60 10.43
N ALA A 95 -5.90 11.54 10.07
CA ALA A 95 -7.05 11.64 9.18
C ALA A 95 -8.20 12.44 9.81
N ARG A 96 -8.41 12.32 11.12
CA ARG A 96 -9.36 13.14 11.88
C ARG A 96 -8.98 14.61 11.83
N ALA A 97 -7.72 14.94 12.12
CA ALA A 97 -7.24 16.32 12.07
C ALA A 97 -7.38 16.95 10.67
N LEU A 98 -7.13 16.19 9.60
CA LEU A 98 -7.34 16.65 8.24
C LEU A 98 -8.83 16.90 7.95
N PHE A 99 -9.72 16.02 8.40
CA PHE A 99 -11.16 16.22 8.25
C PHE A 99 -11.66 17.45 9.04
N ASP A 100 -11.17 17.64 10.26
CA ASP A 100 -11.57 18.76 11.10
C ASP A 100 -11.08 20.11 10.54
N SER A 101 -9.91 20.13 9.88
CA SER A 101 -9.38 21.32 9.21
C SER A 101 -10.03 21.59 7.85
N ALA A 102 -10.36 20.52 7.10
CA ALA A 102 -10.97 20.61 5.78
C ALA A 102 -11.95 19.42 5.58
N PRO A 103 -13.25 19.58 5.91
CA PRO A 103 -14.25 18.51 5.85
C PRO A 103 -14.74 18.20 4.42
N VAL A 104 -13.82 18.26 3.45
CA VAL A 104 -14.07 17.92 2.05
C VAL A 104 -14.15 16.40 1.85
N GLN A 105 -14.69 15.98 0.70
CA GLN A 105 -14.95 14.57 0.43
C GLN A 105 -13.71 13.66 0.55
N PRO A 106 -12.51 14.02 0.03
CA PRO A 106 -11.31 13.21 0.20
C PRO A 106 -10.92 12.99 1.66
N ALA A 107 -10.96 14.06 2.48
CA ALA A 107 -10.64 13.96 3.91
C ALA A 107 -11.64 13.07 4.65
N ARG A 108 -12.93 13.15 4.32
CA ARG A 108 -13.97 12.28 4.87
C ARG A 108 -13.77 10.81 4.48
N ARG A 109 -13.42 10.52 3.23
CA ARG A 109 -13.15 9.16 2.75
C ARG A 109 -11.87 8.59 3.35
N LEU A 110 -10.82 9.39 3.47
CA LEU A 110 -9.59 9.01 4.16
C LEU A 110 -9.87 8.67 5.63
N LEU A 111 -10.61 9.52 6.33
CA LEU A 111 -11.02 9.28 7.72
C LEU A 111 -11.83 7.98 7.84
N ALA A 112 -12.79 7.74 6.94
CA ALA A 112 -13.57 6.50 6.94
C ALA A 112 -12.69 5.27 6.72
N LEU A 113 -11.75 5.33 5.77
CA LEU A 113 -10.77 4.27 5.54
C LEU A 113 -9.93 4.01 6.80
N THR A 114 -9.29 5.03 7.36
CA THR A 114 -8.41 4.86 8.53
C THR A 114 -9.17 4.38 9.76
N ASN A 115 -10.42 4.79 9.93
CA ASN A 115 -11.27 4.32 11.03
C ASN A 115 -11.53 2.82 10.91
N VAL A 116 -11.97 2.38 9.73
CA VAL A 116 -12.24 0.97 9.48
C VAL A 116 -10.95 0.13 9.58
N MET A 117 -9.81 0.63 9.09
CA MET A 117 -8.52 -0.04 9.28
C MET A 117 -8.19 -0.15 10.77
N ALA A 118 -8.26 0.92 11.55
CA ALA A 118 -7.98 0.86 13.00
C ALA A 118 -8.90 -0.11 13.76
N GLU A 119 -10.17 -0.24 13.35
CA GLU A 119 -11.15 -1.15 13.97
C GLU A 119 -10.97 -2.61 13.56
N THR A 120 -10.58 -2.86 12.31
CA THR A 120 -10.57 -4.21 11.73
C THR A 120 -9.19 -4.82 11.55
N HIS A 121 -8.12 -4.02 11.72
CA HIS A 121 -6.76 -4.52 11.62
C HIS A 121 -6.53 -5.62 12.65
N PRO A 122 -5.79 -6.68 12.31
CA PRO A 122 -5.58 -7.76 13.24
C PRO A 122 -4.81 -7.35 14.49
N ALA A 123 -5.24 -7.91 15.63
CA ALA A 123 -4.55 -7.81 16.91
C ALA A 123 -3.43 -8.88 17.09
N GLU A 124 -3.12 -9.66 16.06
CA GLU A 124 -2.02 -10.61 16.04
C GLU A 124 -0.72 -9.86 15.74
N PHE A 125 0.12 -9.64 16.75
CA PHE A 125 1.40 -8.96 16.63
C PHE A 125 2.57 -9.89 16.99
N PRO A 126 3.77 -9.69 16.42
CA PRO A 126 4.10 -8.73 15.37
C PRO A 126 3.96 -9.31 13.95
N HIS A 127 3.61 -8.47 12.97
CA HIS A 127 3.48 -8.90 11.56
C HIS A 127 4.04 -7.90 10.54
N SER A 128 4.47 -8.42 9.39
CA SER A 128 4.86 -7.61 8.23
C SER A 128 3.59 -7.16 7.50
N TYR A 129 3.35 -5.86 7.40
CA TYR A 129 2.15 -5.33 6.75
C TYR A 129 2.52 -4.71 5.41
N LEU A 130 1.98 -5.23 4.31
CA LEU A 130 2.04 -4.56 3.02
C LEU A 130 0.96 -3.48 2.98
N GLN A 131 1.34 -2.25 3.27
CA GLN A 131 0.44 -1.10 3.33
C GLN A 131 -0.08 -0.72 1.95
N VAL A 132 0.82 -0.68 0.95
CA VAL A 132 0.47 -0.31 -0.41
C VAL A 132 1.47 -0.91 -1.39
N ILE A 133 0.97 -1.30 -2.57
CA ILE A 133 1.79 -1.65 -3.72
C ILE A 133 1.13 -1.11 -4.99
N VAL A 134 1.92 -0.42 -5.80
CA VAL A 134 1.49 0.22 -7.05
C VAL A 134 2.44 -0.16 -8.16
N THR A 135 1.93 -0.27 -9.39
CA THR A 135 2.73 -0.60 -10.57
C THR A 135 2.36 0.33 -11.70
N LEU A 136 3.38 0.94 -12.31
CA LEU A 136 3.22 1.81 -13.47
C LEU A 136 2.33 1.14 -14.53
N PRO A 137 1.35 1.83 -15.10
CA PRO A 137 0.36 1.22 -16.00
C PRO A 137 0.95 0.36 -17.12
N GLN A 138 2.03 0.82 -17.74
CA GLN A 138 2.71 0.14 -18.85
C GLN A 138 3.44 -1.15 -18.44
N HIS A 139 3.75 -1.34 -17.15
CA HIS A 139 4.51 -2.49 -16.63
C HIS A 139 3.64 -3.51 -15.88
N ARG A 140 2.32 -3.34 -15.93
CA ARG A 140 1.39 -4.29 -15.31
C ARG A 140 1.41 -5.62 -16.04
N GLY A 141 1.40 -6.70 -15.26
CA GLY A 141 1.54 -8.04 -15.81
C GLY A 141 2.98 -8.45 -16.13
N ALA A 142 3.96 -7.54 -15.99
CA ALA A 142 5.39 -7.85 -16.16
C ALA A 142 6.02 -8.58 -14.94
N GLY A 143 5.26 -8.77 -13.86
CA GLY A 143 5.67 -9.60 -12.72
C GLY A 143 6.32 -8.87 -11.55
N GLY A 144 6.54 -7.55 -11.62
CA GLY A 144 7.18 -6.77 -10.54
C GLY A 144 6.49 -6.94 -9.18
N GLY A 145 5.17 -6.78 -9.12
CA GLY A 145 4.40 -6.97 -7.88
C GLY A 145 4.48 -8.40 -7.32
N ALA A 146 4.45 -9.42 -8.18
CA ALA A 146 4.61 -10.81 -7.74
C ALA A 146 6.02 -11.06 -7.17
N ALA A 147 7.04 -10.49 -7.82
CA ALA A 147 8.43 -10.65 -7.41
C ALA A 147 8.67 -10.06 -6.01
N ILE A 148 8.24 -8.82 -5.78
CA ILE A 148 8.36 -8.18 -4.46
C ILE A 148 7.60 -8.98 -3.40
N VAL A 149 6.31 -9.27 -3.62
CA VAL A 149 5.47 -9.90 -2.60
C VAL A 149 5.99 -11.27 -2.20
N THR A 150 6.40 -12.09 -3.17
CA THR A 150 6.98 -13.41 -2.89
C THR A 150 8.28 -13.29 -2.09
N GLU A 151 9.17 -12.38 -2.45
CA GLU A 151 10.43 -12.18 -1.73
C GLU A 151 10.20 -11.69 -0.29
N ARG A 152 9.28 -10.74 -0.09
CA ARG A 152 8.98 -10.18 1.23
C ARG A 152 8.19 -11.14 2.12
N ALA A 153 7.27 -11.91 1.56
CA ALA A 153 6.58 -12.96 2.30
C ALA A 153 7.57 -14.03 2.79
N LYS A 154 8.51 -14.45 1.92
CA LYS A 154 9.58 -15.38 2.32
C LYS A 154 10.46 -14.78 3.42
N ALA A 155 10.90 -13.53 3.27
CA ALA A 155 11.73 -12.88 4.29
C ALA A 155 11.00 -12.74 5.64
N ALA A 156 9.68 -12.53 5.62
CA ALA A 156 8.86 -12.53 6.83
C ALA A 156 8.83 -13.93 7.48
N ALA A 157 8.59 -14.98 6.69
CA ALA A 157 8.60 -16.36 7.17
C ALA A 157 9.96 -16.77 7.75
N ASP A 158 11.07 -16.45 7.06
CA ASP A 158 12.44 -16.70 7.54
C ASP A 158 12.74 -15.98 8.87
N ALA A 159 12.09 -14.84 9.11
CA ALA A 159 12.16 -14.09 10.37
C ALA A 159 11.15 -14.57 11.44
N GLY A 160 10.42 -15.66 11.18
CA GLY A 160 9.43 -16.22 12.10
C GLY A 160 8.22 -15.33 12.32
N ARG A 161 7.85 -14.49 11.35
CA ARG A 161 6.72 -13.56 11.45
C ARG A 161 5.75 -13.69 10.27
N PRO A 162 4.43 -13.59 10.50
CA PRO A 162 3.47 -13.59 9.42
C PRO A 162 3.50 -12.28 8.63
N ALA A 163 3.04 -12.34 7.37
CA ALA A 163 2.77 -11.18 6.54
C ALA A 163 1.26 -11.01 6.33
N TYR A 164 0.82 -9.76 6.29
CA TYR A 164 -0.58 -9.36 6.20
C TYR A 164 -0.77 -8.24 5.18
N LEU A 165 -1.95 -8.21 4.57
CA LEU A 165 -2.40 -7.15 3.67
C LEU A 165 -3.92 -7.15 3.53
N GLU A 166 -4.45 -6.09 2.95
CA GLU A 166 -5.82 -6.03 2.45
C GLU A 166 -5.82 -5.86 0.93
N ALA A 167 -6.31 -6.88 0.21
CA ALA A 167 -6.39 -6.79 -1.25
C ALA A 167 -7.57 -5.91 -1.67
N SER A 168 -7.27 -4.79 -2.34
CA SER A 168 -8.27 -3.82 -2.79
C SER A 168 -9.10 -4.24 -4.02
N THR A 169 -8.71 -5.34 -4.69
CA THR A 169 -9.46 -5.90 -5.83
C THR A 169 -9.40 -7.43 -5.82
N GLU A 170 -10.30 -8.10 -6.55
CA GLU A 170 -10.17 -9.55 -6.77
C GLU A 170 -8.92 -9.92 -7.57
N ARG A 171 -8.49 -9.04 -8.48
CA ARG A 171 -7.28 -9.26 -9.28
C ARG A 171 -6.04 -9.28 -8.39
N SER A 172 -5.92 -8.34 -7.46
CA SER A 172 -4.83 -8.32 -6.48
C SER A 172 -4.96 -9.48 -5.49
N ALA A 173 -6.16 -9.84 -5.05
CA ALA A 173 -6.36 -11.02 -4.20
C ALA A 173 -5.87 -12.32 -4.87
N ARG A 174 -6.18 -12.52 -6.17
CA ARG A 174 -5.65 -13.66 -6.95
C ARG A 174 -4.13 -13.63 -7.09
N LEU A 175 -3.53 -12.45 -7.21
CA LEU A 175 -2.07 -12.28 -7.22
C LEU A 175 -1.49 -12.74 -5.88
N TYR A 176 -1.97 -12.19 -4.77
CA TYR A 176 -1.44 -12.52 -3.44
C TYR A 176 -1.66 -13.98 -3.08
N ALA A 177 -2.77 -14.59 -3.53
CA ALA A 177 -3.00 -16.03 -3.38
C ALA A 177 -1.91 -16.90 -4.02
N ARG A 178 -1.43 -16.52 -5.21
CA ARG A 178 -0.29 -17.20 -5.84
C ARG A 178 1.04 -16.98 -5.11
N CYS A 179 1.13 -15.91 -4.32
CA CYS A 179 2.28 -15.61 -3.46
C CYS A 179 2.18 -16.23 -2.06
N GLY A 180 1.19 -17.10 -1.79
CA GLY A 180 1.03 -17.79 -0.50
C GLY A 180 0.08 -17.12 0.49
N PHE A 181 -0.54 -16.00 0.14
CA PHE A 181 -1.52 -15.35 1.01
C PHE A 181 -2.88 -16.04 0.93
N THR A 182 -3.53 -16.22 2.08
CA THR A 182 -4.89 -16.76 2.15
C THR A 182 -5.82 -15.71 2.73
N HIS A 183 -6.99 -15.54 2.14
CA HIS A 183 -8.03 -14.66 2.68
C HIS A 183 -8.55 -15.20 4.01
N THR A 184 -8.64 -14.34 5.02
CA THR A 184 -9.21 -14.70 6.33
C THR A 184 -10.06 -13.56 6.85
N GLY A 185 -11.14 -13.87 7.56
CA GLY A 185 -12.00 -12.85 8.16
C GLY A 185 -13.06 -12.32 7.21
N ALA A 186 -13.74 -11.26 7.64
CA ALA A 186 -14.81 -10.63 6.88
C ALA A 186 -14.25 -9.71 5.79
N LEU A 187 -15.00 -9.59 4.69
CA LEU A 187 -14.77 -8.54 3.72
C LEU A 187 -14.98 -7.17 4.38
N ILE A 188 -14.10 -6.23 4.08
CA ILE A 188 -14.17 -4.87 4.61
C ILE A 188 -14.83 -3.99 3.55
N HIS A 189 -16.01 -3.46 3.86
CA HIS A 189 -16.78 -2.63 2.96
C HIS A 189 -16.50 -1.15 3.24
N LEU A 190 -15.85 -0.46 2.30
CA LEU A 190 -15.71 0.98 2.36
C LEU A 190 -17.03 1.68 1.96
N PRO A 191 -17.35 2.83 2.56
CA PRO A 191 -18.63 3.50 2.32
C PRO A 191 -18.74 4.07 0.91
N GLU A 192 -19.95 4.48 0.53
CA GLU A 192 -20.20 5.22 -0.72
C GLU A 192 -19.74 4.51 -1.99
N GLY A 193 -19.95 3.19 -2.05
CA GLY A 193 -19.51 2.39 -3.20
C GLY A 193 -17.99 2.26 -3.33
N GLY A 194 -17.25 2.50 -2.24
CA GLY A 194 -15.82 2.29 -2.20
C GLY A 194 -15.42 0.83 -2.40
N PRO A 195 -14.12 0.57 -2.64
CA PRO A 195 -13.61 -0.79 -2.81
C PRO A 195 -13.94 -1.70 -1.63
N ILE A 196 -14.17 -2.98 -1.92
CA ILE A 196 -14.22 -4.02 -0.90
C ILE A 196 -12.80 -4.51 -0.68
N LEU A 197 -12.29 -4.40 0.55
CA LEU A 197 -10.98 -4.90 0.91
C LEU A 197 -11.06 -6.33 1.44
N ARG A 198 -10.06 -7.14 1.11
CA ARG A 198 -9.98 -8.57 1.44
C ARG A 198 -8.76 -8.78 2.34
N PRO A 199 -8.93 -8.94 3.66
CA PRO A 199 -7.82 -9.24 4.56
C PRO A 199 -7.19 -10.58 4.20
N MET A 200 -5.87 -10.62 4.02
CA MET A 200 -5.14 -11.83 3.66
C MET A 200 -3.87 -11.97 4.47
N TRP A 201 -3.51 -13.22 4.77
CA TRP A 201 -2.32 -13.58 5.53
C TRP A 201 -1.45 -14.58 4.81
N CYS A 202 -0.14 -14.41 4.93
CA CYS A 202 0.85 -15.44 4.70
C CYS A 202 1.49 -15.79 6.07
N ARG A 203 1.34 -17.03 6.54
CA ARG A 203 1.82 -17.49 7.86
C ARG A 203 3.00 -18.46 7.81
N GLY A 204 3.52 -18.78 6.62
CA GLY A 204 4.64 -19.68 6.41
C GLY A 204 5.18 -19.59 5.00
#